data_AF-A0A6N0LHD6-F1
#
_entry.id   AF-A0A6N0LHD6-F1
#
_cell.length_a   1.000
_cell.length_b   1.000
_cell.length_c   1.000
_cell.angle_alpha   90.00
_cell.angle_beta   90.00
_cell.angle_gamma   90.00
#
_symmetry.space_group_name_H-M   'P 1'
#
loop_
_entity.id
_entity.type
_entity.pdbx_description
1 polymer ?
#
loop_
_entity_poly.entity_id
_entity_poly.type
_entity_poly.pdbx_seq_one_letter_code
_entity_poly.pdbx_strand_id
1 'polypeptide(L)' 'MKVYRYFTGTDDVHFCARVTRALNEGYELYGAPTMTFNGREVIVGQVVIKEVKDDSEIPQGLKDALQDC' A
#
# COMPACT_ATOMS: atom_id res chain seq x y z
N MET A 1 8.32 4.61 -13.64
CA MET A 1 8.38 5.19 -12.28
C MET A 1 8.04 4.15 -11.23
N LYS A 2 8.33 4.39 -9.94
CA LYS A 2 7.94 3.50 -8.84
C LYS A 2 6.73 4.06 -8.13
N VAL A 3 5.62 3.31 -8.15
CA VAL A 3 4.45 3.61 -7.34
C VAL A 3 4.70 3.08 -5.93
N TYR A 4 4.51 3.93 -4.94
CA TYR A 4 4.63 3.59 -3.53
C TYR A 4 3.27 3.71 -2.86
N ARG A 5 2.86 2.68 -2.12
CA ARG A 5 1.63 2.72 -1.33
C ARG A 5 1.86 2.14 0.06
N TYR A 6 1.56 2.94 1.07
CA TYR A 6 1.61 2.52 2.46
C TYR A 6 0.23 2.16 2.96
N PHE A 7 0.01 0.89 3.32
CA PHE A 7 -1.19 0.46 3.99
C PHE A 7 -0.97 0.51 5.50
N THR A 8 -1.93 1.07 6.21
CA THR A 8 -1.99 1.04 7.67
C THR A 8 -3.39 0.67 8.12
N GLY A 9 -3.51 0.00 9.25
CA GLY A 9 -4.78 -0.34 9.87
C GLY A 9 -4.63 -1.40 10.96
N THR A 10 -5.74 -1.79 11.56
CA THR A 10 -5.78 -2.90 12.52
C THR A 10 -5.40 -4.22 11.84
N ASP A 11 -4.77 -5.12 12.61
CA ASP A 11 -4.49 -6.51 12.18
C ASP A 11 -5.80 -7.30 12.03
N ASP A 12 -6.47 -7.12 10.89
CA ASP A 12 -7.74 -7.78 10.58
C ASP A 12 -7.79 -8.37 9.16
N VAL A 13 -8.84 -9.15 8.89
CA VAL A 13 -9.07 -9.76 7.57
C VAL A 13 -9.20 -8.70 6.47
N HIS A 14 -9.67 -7.50 6.79
CA HIS A 14 -9.79 -6.41 5.83
C HIS A 14 -8.43 -5.82 5.44
N PHE A 15 -7.46 -5.75 6.35
CA PHE A 15 -6.08 -5.41 6.07
C PHE A 15 -5.44 -6.45 5.16
N CYS A 16 -5.54 -7.73 5.52
CA CYS A 16 -5.06 -8.83 4.69
C CYS A 16 -5.67 -8.79 3.27
N ALA A 17 -6.98 -8.55 3.15
CA ALA A 17 -7.64 -8.44 1.85
C ALA A 17 -7.12 -7.27 1.00
N ARG A 18 -6.84 -6.12 1.61
CA ARG A 18 -6.26 -4.95 0.90
C ARG A 18 -4.87 -5.23 0.37
N VAL A 19 -4.01 -5.85 1.19
CA VAL A 19 -2.65 -6.22 0.77
C VAL A 19 -2.70 -7.27 -0.34
N THR A 20 -3.49 -8.34 -0.17
CA THR A 20 -3.67 -9.38 -1.19
C THR A 20 -4.18 -8.81 -2.52
N ARG A 21 -5.13 -7.85 -2.47
CA ARG A 21 -5.60 -7.20 -3.69
C ARG A 21 -4.48 -6.44 -4.40
N ALA A 22 -3.65 -5.71 -3.66
CA ALA A 22 -2.50 -5.02 -4.25
C ALA A 22 -1.49 -6.01 -4.87
N LEU A 23 -1.21 -7.13 -4.20
CA LEU A 23 -0.35 -8.18 -4.75
C LEU A 23 -0.91 -8.74 -6.08
N ASN A 24 -2.22 -8.99 -6.14
CA ASN A 24 -2.89 -9.45 -7.37
C ASN A 24 -2.88 -8.40 -8.50
N GLU A 25 -2.81 -7.11 -8.17
CA GLU A 25 -2.68 -5.99 -9.13
C GLU A 25 -1.24 -5.82 -9.66
N GLY A 26 -0.31 -6.70 -9.24
CA GLY A 26 1.09 -6.69 -9.64
C GLY A 26 1.98 -5.80 -8.80
N TYR A 27 1.55 -5.46 -7.58
CA TYR A 27 2.43 -4.83 -6.60
C TYR A 27 3.28 -5.89 -5.88
N GLU A 28 4.44 -5.47 -5.39
CA GLU A 28 5.37 -6.27 -4.61
C GLU A 28 5.48 -5.71 -3.18
N LEU A 29 5.74 -6.59 -2.20
CA LEU A 29 5.95 -6.16 -0.81
C LEU A 29 7.30 -5.43 -0.70
N TYR A 30 7.28 -4.25 -0.09
CA TYR A 30 8.50 -3.53 0.23
C TYR A 30 8.86 -3.75 1.69
N GLY A 31 9.81 -4.67 1.90
CA GLY A 31 10.34 -5.00 3.22
C GLY A 31 9.34 -5.71 4.14
N ALA A 32 9.71 -5.78 5.42
CA ALA A 32 8.91 -6.41 6.47
C ALA A 32 7.78 -5.48 6.95
N PRO A 33 6.65 -6.04 7.40
CA PRO A 33 5.59 -5.26 8.03
C PRO A 33 6.08 -4.62 9.32
N THR A 34 5.54 -3.44 9.61
CA THR A 34 5.66 -2.77 10.91
C THR A 34 4.43 -3.06 11.73
N MET A 35 4.59 -3.26 13.03
CA MET A 35 3.48 -3.52 13.94
C MET A 35 3.66 -2.69 15.20
N THR A 36 2.58 -2.07 15.68
CA THR A 36 2.56 -1.30 16.91
C THR A 36 1.26 -1.54 17.67
N PHE A 37 1.29 -1.48 19.00
CA PHE A 37 0.11 -1.69 19.83
C PHE A 37 -0.32 -0.36 20.45
N ASN A 38 -1.58 0.04 20.23
CA ASN A 38 -2.10 1.33 20.71
C ASN A 38 -2.79 1.25 22.09
N GLY A 39 -2.66 0.12 22.81
CA GLY A 39 -3.35 -0.12 24.08
C GLY A 39 -4.71 -0.81 23.94
N ARG A 40 -5.24 -0.95 22.72
CA ARG A 40 -6.49 -1.67 22.42
C ARG A 40 -6.31 -2.71 21.33
N GLU A 41 -5.65 -2.34 20.24
CA GLU A 41 -5.49 -3.13 19.04
C GLU A 41 -4.06 -3.07 18.50
N VAL A 42 -3.67 -4.10 17.75
CA VAL A 42 -2.42 -4.11 16.99
C VAL A 42 -2.68 -3.40 15.66
N ILE A 43 -1.90 -2.34 15.41
CA ILE A 43 -1.87 -1.61 14.16
C ILE A 43 -0.70 -2.11 13.34
N VAL A 44 -0.98 -2.55 12.12
CA VAL A 44 -0.01 -3.06 11.15
C VAL A 44 0.15 -2.05 10.03
N GLY A 45 1.41 -1.82 9.65
CA GLY A 45 1.81 -1.05 8.49
C GLY A 45 2.55 -1.92 7.49
N GLN A 46 2.07 -2.00 6.25
CA GLN A 46 2.72 -2.73 5.17
C GLN A 46 2.86 -1.83 3.94
N VAL A 47 4.07 -1.77 3.40
CA VAL A 47 4.36 -1.05 2.15
C VAL A 47 4.22 -2.02 0.99
N VAL A 48 3.62 -1.55 -0.10
CA VAL A 48 3.72 -2.18 -1.41
C VAL A 48 4.28 -1.20 -2.45
N ILE A 49 5.07 -1.74 -3.37
CA ILE A 49 5.64 -0.98 -4.48
C ILE A 49 5.27 -1.63 -5.81
N LYS A 50 5.12 -0.83 -6.86
CA LYS A 50 4.95 -1.36 -8.22
C LYS A 50 5.82 -0.56 -9.18
N GLU A 51 6.58 -1.27 -10.00
CA GLU A 51 7.27 -0.64 -11.13
C GLU A 51 6.27 -0.47 -12.28
N VAL A 52 5.98 0.78 -12.63
CA VAL A 52 5.10 1.11 -13.76
C VAL A 52 5.92 1.74 -14.87
N LYS A 53 5.71 1.28 -16.10
CA LYS A 53 6.36 1.84 -17.30
C LYS A 53 5.56 3.00 -17.89
N ASP A 54 4.26 3.00 -17.65
CA ASP A 54 3.31 3.97 -18.19
C ASP A 54 2.38 4.47 -17.09
N ASP A 55 1.98 5.74 -17.19
CA ASP A 55 1.17 6.40 -16.18
C ASP A 55 -0.27 5.86 -16.14
N SER A 56 -0.72 5.11 -17.16
CA SER A 56 -2.06 4.50 -17.19
C SER A 56 -2.33 3.53 -16.04
N GLU A 57 -1.29 2.90 -15.49
CA GLU A 57 -1.41 1.91 -14.41
C GLU A 57 -1.47 2.53 -12.99
N ILE A 58 -1.31 3.85 -12.91
CA ILE A 58 -1.32 4.57 -11.64
C ILE A 58 -2.77 4.92 -11.26
N PRO A 59 -3.19 4.69 -10.00
CA PRO A 59 -4.50 5.16 -9.53
C PRO A 59 -4.65 6.67 -9.73
N GLN A 60 -5.79 7.12 -10.28
CA GLN A 60 -6.00 8.54 -10.63
C GLN A 60 -5.70 9.49 -9.46
N GLY A 61 -6.19 9.19 -8.25
CA GLY A 61 -5.94 10.04 -7.08
C GLY A 61 -4.46 10.16 -6.68
N LEU A 62 -3.60 9.21 -7.09
CA LEU A 62 -2.16 9.35 -6.92
C LEU A 62 -1.54 10.20 -8.04
N LYS A 63 -2.06 10.13 -9.28
CA LYS A 63 -1.62 11.01 -10.37
C LYS A 63 -1.91 12.47 -10.03
N ASP A 64 -3.10 12.75 -9.53
CA ASP A 64 -3.53 14.11 -9.18
C ASP A 64 -2.60 14.70 -8.09
N ALA A 65 -2.30 13.94 -7.04
CA ALA A 65 -1.38 14.37 -5.98
C ALA A 65 0.07 14.58 -6.45
N LEU A 66 0.52 13.87 -7.49
CA LEU A 66 1.85 14.06 -8.07
C LEU A 66 1.93 15.30 -8.98
N GLN A 67 0.82 15.76 -9.55
CA GLN A 67 0.76 16.98 -10.36
C GLN A 67 0.74 18.26 -9.53
N ASP A 68 0.29 18.18 -8.27
CA ASP A 68 0.27 19.29 -7.30
C ASP A 68 1.59 19.49 -6.54
N CYS A 69 2.61 18.65 -6.76
CA CYS A 69 3.94 18.74 -6.16
C CYS A 69 4.94 19.43 -7.10
#